data_AF-A0A3Q0CMN3-F1
#
_entry.id   AF-A0A3Q0CMN3-F1
#
_cell.length_a   1.000
_cell.length_b   1.000
_cell.length_c   1.000
_cell.angle_alpha   90.00
_cell.angle_beta   90.00
_cell.angle_gamma   90.00
#
_symmetry.space_group_name_H-M   'P 1'
#
loop_
_entity.id
_entity.type
_entity.pdbx_description
1 polymer ?
#
loop_
_entity_poly.entity_id
_entity_poly.type
_entity_poly.pdbx_seq_one_letter_code
_entity_poly.pdbx_strand_id
1 'polypeptide(L)'
;ALAAQGTKGLCPLFCHTNGTLLGLGAQATNPSLASVLHRAALASSPDLAGDALLSLLVRDLGLEEAPTQPVPSLEPALQLSMPQGVLFTTPGPSAGPELLELLESALHSRTPSPTSCLSLLQTAMTSVDSALATVDSSGSMLLLTSSINSSFGSGHLSPSTGVLLSNLVARSEPSAWACPLILRGSLDDTEADMLGLLASGTLSGAKAMTCTLLNHLAAPQIPQAQQRS
;
A
#
# COMPACT_ATOMS: atom_id res chain seq x y z
N ALA A 1 19.52 -0.73 -10.48
CA ALA A 1 18.73 -1.56 -9.55
C ALA A 1 19.70 -2.37 -8.68
N LEU A 2 19.47 -2.43 -7.36
CA LEU A 2 20.27 -3.28 -6.47
C LEU A 2 19.85 -4.74 -6.69
N ALA A 3 20.82 -5.61 -7.02
CA ALA A 3 20.57 -7.05 -7.04
C ALA A 3 20.20 -7.51 -5.62
N ALA A 4 19.27 -8.45 -5.50
CA ALA A 4 18.91 -9.03 -4.21
C ALA A 4 20.16 -9.64 -3.57
N GLN A 5 20.62 -9.04 -2.47
CA GLN A 5 21.61 -9.69 -1.62
C GLN A 5 20.83 -10.66 -0.74
N GLY A 6 21.32 -11.90 -0.61
CA GLY A 6 20.70 -12.87 0.29
C GLY A 6 20.54 -12.31 1.71
N THR A 7 19.80 -12.99 2.56
CA THR A 7 19.39 -12.50 3.90
C THR A 7 20.52 -12.20 4.88
N LYS A 8 21.79 -12.48 4.54
CA LYS A 8 22.98 -12.19 5.36
C LYS A 8 23.13 -10.70 5.68
N GLY A 9 22.75 -9.82 4.76
CA GLY A 9 22.80 -8.36 4.96
C GLY A 9 21.84 -7.84 6.03
N LEU A 10 20.88 -8.67 6.47
CA LEU A 10 19.83 -8.30 7.41
C LEU A 10 20.14 -8.70 8.86
N CYS A 11 21.20 -9.47 9.09
CA CYS A 11 21.57 -9.90 10.43
C CYS A 11 21.78 -8.78 11.46
N PRO A 12 22.24 -7.57 11.11
CA PRO A 12 22.28 -6.47 12.07
C PRO A 12 20.94 -6.13 12.71
N LEU A 13 19.81 -6.48 12.09
CA LEU A 13 18.46 -6.26 12.62
C LEU A 13 17.80 -7.54 13.16
N PHE A 14 18.03 -8.67 12.49
CA PHE A 14 17.23 -9.88 12.69
C PHE A 14 18.05 -11.10 13.16
N CYS A 15 19.31 -10.91 13.55
CA CYS A 15 20.13 -11.96 14.15
C CYS A 15 20.61 -11.55 15.56
N HIS A 16 20.73 -12.54 16.44
CA HIS A 16 21.51 -12.43 17.67
C HIS A 16 23.01 -12.24 17.35
N THR A 17 23.80 -11.84 18.35
CA THR A 17 25.26 -11.62 18.21
C THR A 17 26.04 -12.87 17.80
N ASN A 18 25.48 -14.06 18.06
CA ASN A 18 26.02 -15.34 17.62
C ASN A 18 25.65 -15.71 16.17
N GLY A 19 24.95 -14.82 15.45
CA GLY A 19 24.52 -15.01 14.06
C GLY A 19 23.23 -15.83 13.88
N THR A 20 22.60 -16.30 14.97
CA THR A 20 21.31 -17.02 14.90
C THR A 20 20.15 -16.06 14.70
N LEU A 21 19.10 -16.47 13.99
CA LEU A 21 17.93 -15.63 13.74
C LEU A 21 17.15 -15.35 15.03
N LEU A 22 16.59 -14.15 15.13
CA LEU A 22 15.65 -13.79 16.20
C LEU A 22 14.40 -14.67 16.13
N GLY A 23 13.99 -15.18 17.29
CA GLY A 23 12.76 -15.97 17.43
C GLY A 23 11.52 -15.11 17.72
N LEU A 24 10.36 -15.76 17.77
CA LEU A 24 9.10 -15.12 18.19
C LEU A 24 9.26 -14.55 19.61
N GLY A 25 8.80 -13.31 19.80
CA GLY A 25 8.92 -12.59 21.07
C GLY A 25 10.30 -12.00 21.37
N ALA A 26 11.30 -12.23 20.51
CA ALA A 26 12.60 -11.58 20.65
C ALA A 26 12.52 -10.08 20.30
N GLN A 27 13.33 -9.27 20.98
CA GLN A 27 13.41 -7.85 20.73
C GLN A 27 14.28 -7.57 19.49
N ALA A 28 13.71 -6.93 18.47
CA ALA A 28 14.45 -6.34 17.37
C ALA A 28 14.59 -4.83 17.60
N THR A 29 15.80 -4.29 17.41
CA THR A 29 16.06 -2.84 17.55
C THR A 29 16.76 -2.31 16.30
N ASN A 30 16.46 -1.05 15.95
CA ASN A 30 17.09 -0.35 14.84
C ASN A 30 17.48 1.08 15.27
N PRO A 31 18.60 1.23 16.01
CA PRO A 31 19.00 2.53 16.54
C PRO A 31 19.37 3.55 15.45
N SER A 32 19.91 3.09 14.32
CA SER A 32 20.22 3.96 13.18
C SER A 32 18.94 4.57 12.60
N LEU A 33 17.90 3.75 12.38
CA LEU A 33 16.61 4.25 11.89
C LEU A 33 15.94 5.18 12.90
N ALA A 34 16.00 4.84 14.20
CA ALA A 34 15.49 5.72 15.24
C ALA A 34 16.17 7.10 15.22
N SER A 35 17.49 7.16 15.01
CA SER A 35 18.24 8.42 14.88
C SER A 35 17.80 9.24 13.65
N VAL A 36 17.58 8.57 12.52
CA VAL A 36 17.08 9.21 11.29
C VAL A 36 15.69 9.80 11.49
N LEU A 37 14.75 9.00 12.02
CA LEU A 37 13.38 9.45 12.28
C LEU A 37 13.33 10.60 13.29
N HIS A 38 14.17 10.55 14.33
CA HIS A 38 14.26 11.63 15.30
C HIS A 38 14.76 12.94 14.66
N ARG A 39 15.79 12.88 13.82
CA ARG A 39 16.27 14.06 13.08
C ARG A 39 15.22 14.59 12.11
N ALA A 40 14.51 13.71 11.41
CA ALA A 40 13.45 14.10 10.49
C ALA A 40 12.30 14.82 11.23
N ALA A 41 11.92 14.34 12.42
CA ALA A 41 10.90 14.97 13.25
C ALA A 41 11.29 16.36 13.79
N LEU A 42 12.59 16.66 13.90
CA LEU A 42 13.11 17.95 14.34
C LEU A 42 13.48 18.90 13.18
N ALA A 43 13.42 18.43 11.94
CA ALA A 43 13.81 19.22 10.78
C ALA A 43 12.82 20.37 10.53
N SER A 44 13.34 21.52 10.10
CA SER A 44 12.52 22.71 9.82
C SER A 44 11.68 22.58 8.54
N SER A 45 12.02 21.64 7.65
CA SER A 45 11.22 21.28 6.49
C SER A 45 11.40 19.80 6.11
N PRO A 46 10.41 19.19 5.44
CA PRO A 46 10.54 17.84 4.90
C PRO A 46 11.71 17.69 3.93
N ASP A 47 12.00 18.71 3.11
CA ASP A 47 13.08 18.68 2.12
C ASP A 47 14.45 18.54 2.78
N LEU A 48 14.71 19.30 3.85
CA LEU A 48 15.98 19.21 4.60
C LEU A 48 16.16 17.83 5.26
N ALA A 49 15.08 17.24 5.77
CA ALA A 49 15.11 15.88 6.30
C ALA A 49 15.40 14.85 5.19
N GLY A 50 14.78 15.04 4.02
CA GLY A 50 14.99 14.23 2.82
C GLY A 50 16.43 14.29 2.33
N ASP A 51 16.98 15.49 2.14
CA ASP A 51 18.36 15.69 1.67
C ASP A 51 19.39 15.07 2.63
N ALA A 52 19.18 15.24 3.94
CA ALA A 52 20.03 14.61 4.94
C ALA A 52 20.00 13.08 4.85
N LEU A 53 18.82 12.48 4.68
CA LEU A 53 18.68 11.03 4.47
C LEU A 53 19.34 10.58 3.16
N LEU A 54 19.10 11.29 2.05
CA LEU A 54 19.64 10.94 0.74
C LEU A 54 21.17 11.01 0.73
N SER A 55 21.77 12.03 1.35
CA SER A 55 23.23 12.15 1.43
C SER A 55 23.88 10.95 2.13
N LEU A 56 23.25 10.41 3.18
CA LEU A 56 23.71 9.22 3.89
C LEU A 56 23.57 7.96 3.03
N LEU A 57 22.46 7.81 2.32
CA LEU A 57 22.22 6.68 1.42
C LEU A 57 23.17 6.69 0.22
N VAL A 58 23.43 7.85 -0.38
CA VAL A 58 24.41 8.04 -1.48
C VAL A 58 25.78 7.56 -1.04
N ARG A 59 26.23 7.98 0.15
CA ARG A 59 27.51 7.55 0.72
C ARG A 59 27.56 6.05 0.98
N ASP A 60 26.52 5.48 1.58
CA ASP A 60 26.46 4.04 1.89
C ASP A 60 26.42 3.16 0.64
N LEU A 61 25.85 3.68 -0.45
CA LEU A 61 25.77 2.99 -1.73
C LEU A 61 26.98 3.24 -2.65
N GLY A 62 27.89 4.13 -2.26
CA GLY A 62 29.04 4.53 -3.09
C GLY A 62 28.61 5.23 -4.39
N LEU A 63 27.53 6.01 -4.33
CA LEU A 63 27.06 6.82 -5.45
C LEU A 63 27.73 8.20 -5.43
N GLU A 64 28.01 8.77 -6.60
CA GLU A 64 28.59 10.12 -6.73
C GLU A 64 27.57 11.22 -6.40
N GLU A 65 26.31 11.02 -6.81
CA GLU A 65 25.22 11.96 -6.59
C GLU A 65 23.92 11.24 -6.23
N ALA A 66 23.01 11.96 -5.55
CA ALA A 66 21.67 11.46 -5.31
C ALA A 66 20.94 11.28 -6.64
N PRO A 67 20.32 10.12 -6.90
CA PRO A 67 19.50 9.96 -8.08
C PRO A 67 18.37 10.99 -8.06
N THR A 68 18.09 11.60 -9.22
CA THR A 68 16.96 12.52 -9.39
C THR A 68 15.69 11.74 -9.10
N GLN A 69 15.13 11.91 -7.90
CA GLN A 69 13.94 11.16 -7.50
C GLN A 69 12.73 11.72 -8.24
N PRO A 70 11.80 10.85 -8.69
CA PRO A 70 10.49 11.31 -9.10
C PRO A 70 9.81 11.95 -7.88
N VAL A 71 9.43 13.21 -8.01
CA VAL A 71 8.64 13.92 -7.01
C VAL A 71 7.25 13.26 -6.96
N PRO A 72 6.70 12.96 -5.78
CA PRO A 72 5.32 12.48 -5.67
C PRO A 72 4.37 13.43 -6.40
N SER A 73 3.58 12.91 -7.35
CA SER A 73 2.54 13.67 -8.04
C SER A 73 1.23 13.59 -7.26
N LEU A 74 0.48 14.70 -7.26
CA LEU A 74 -0.92 14.70 -6.88
C LEU A 74 -1.74 14.53 -8.15
N GLU A 75 -2.49 13.43 -8.20
CA GLU A 75 -3.29 13.10 -9.38
C GLU A 75 -4.77 12.94 -8.99
N PRO A 76 -5.71 13.41 -9.84
CA PRO A 76 -7.12 13.16 -9.62
C PRO A 76 -7.44 11.67 -9.57
N ALA A 77 -8.30 11.27 -8.63
CA ALA A 77 -8.78 9.90 -8.55
C ALA A 77 -9.62 9.53 -9.79
N LEU A 78 -9.47 8.28 -10.24
CA LEU A 78 -10.38 7.67 -11.21
C LEU A 78 -11.73 7.43 -10.55
N GLN A 79 -12.82 7.60 -11.31
CA GLN A 79 -14.18 7.56 -10.78
C GLN A 79 -15.05 6.57 -11.55
N LEU A 80 -15.92 5.86 -10.83
CA LEU A 80 -16.95 5.01 -11.40
C LEU A 80 -18.29 5.30 -10.71
N SER A 81 -19.28 5.72 -11.49
CA SER A 81 -20.64 5.95 -11.01
C SER A 81 -21.42 4.64 -10.94
N MET A 82 -22.10 4.42 -9.82
CA MET A 82 -22.88 3.21 -9.54
C MET A 82 -24.23 3.58 -8.91
N PRO A 83 -25.24 2.71 -8.94
CA PRO A 83 -26.52 2.96 -8.27
C PRO A 83 -26.38 3.28 -6.77
N GLN A 84 -25.34 2.77 -6.12
CA GLN A 84 -25.07 2.94 -4.69
C GLN A 84 -24.25 4.20 -4.36
N GLY A 85 -23.70 4.90 -5.37
CA GLY A 85 -22.87 6.08 -5.17
C GLY A 85 -21.72 6.21 -6.16
N VAL A 86 -20.64 6.87 -5.76
CA VAL A 86 -19.46 7.08 -6.60
C VAL A 86 -18.25 6.43 -5.96
N LEU A 87 -17.57 5.62 -6.76
CA LEU A 87 -16.35 4.92 -6.39
C LEU A 87 -15.14 5.70 -6.90
N PHE A 88 -14.12 5.80 -6.06
CA PHE A 88 -12.86 6.48 -6.33
C PHE A 88 -11.70 5.49 -6.17
N THR A 89 -10.76 5.49 -7.12
CA THR A 89 -9.50 4.75 -7.01
C THR A 89 -8.34 5.54 -7.64
N THR A 90 -7.13 5.02 -7.52
CA THR A 90 -5.91 5.71 -7.99
C THR A 90 -5.68 5.53 -9.49
N PRO A 91 -5.12 6.54 -10.20
CA PRO A 91 -4.71 6.38 -11.59
C PRO A 91 -3.44 5.53 -11.75
N GLY A 92 -3.13 5.18 -13.01
CA GLY A 92 -1.86 4.55 -13.37
C GLY A 92 -0.66 5.38 -12.87
N PRO A 93 0.42 4.78 -12.36
CA PRO A 93 0.86 3.39 -12.52
C PRO A 93 0.29 2.38 -11.50
N SER A 94 -0.79 2.72 -10.80
CA SER A 94 -1.48 1.81 -9.87
C SER A 94 -2.34 0.75 -10.59
N ALA A 95 -2.90 -0.20 -9.83
CA ALA A 95 -3.90 -1.18 -10.28
C ALA A 95 -5.33 -0.66 -10.28
N GLY A 96 -5.54 0.64 -10.04
CA GLY A 96 -6.86 1.25 -10.08
C GLY A 96 -7.54 1.17 -11.46
N PRO A 97 -6.85 1.39 -12.59
CA PRO A 97 -7.43 1.15 -13.92
C PRO A 97 -7.94 -0.29 -14.11
N GLU A 98 -7.12 -1.30 -13.76
CA GLU A 98 -7.51 -2.71 -13.84
C GLU A 98 -8.72 -3.00 -12.93
N LEU A 99 -8.74 -2.44 -11.72
CA LEU A 99 -9.85 -2.56 -10.78
C LEU A 99 -11.15 -1.99 -11.37
N LEU A 100 -11.10 -0.83 -12.01
CA LEU A 100 -12.30 -0.23 -12.64
C LEU A 100 -12.81 -1.09 -13.80
N GLU A 101 -11.93 -1.57 -14.68
CA GLU A 101 -12.33 -2.43 -15.79
C GLU A 101 -13.01 -3.73 -15.32
N LEU A 102 -12.48 -4.34 -14.24
CA LEU A 102 -13.05 -5.53 -13.62
C LEU A 102 -14.43 -5.24 -13.02
N LEU A 103 -14.58 -4.11 -12.32
CA LEU A 103 -15.84 -3.70 -11.72
C LEU A 103 -16.90 -3.37 -12.76
N GLU A 104 -16.56 -2.58 -13.78
CA GLU A 104 -17.46 -2.27 -14.89
C GLU A 104 -17.94 -3.57 -15.56
N SER A 105 -17.02 -4.46 -15.90
CA SER A 105 -17.36 -5.74 -16.53
C SER A 105 -18.30 -6.57 -15.65
N ALA A 106 -18.04 -6.64 -14.34
CA ALA A 106 -18.85 -7.40 -13.41
C ALA A 106 -20.25 -6.79 -13.21
N LEU A 107 -20.37 -5.47 -13.14
CA LEU A 107 -21.65 -4.77 -12.97
C LEU A 107 -22.55 -4.86 -14.21
N HIS A 108 -21.97 -4.87 -15.41
CA HIS A 108 -22.72 -5.08 -16.65
C HIS A 108 -23.19 -6.54 -16.81
N SER A 109 -22.48 -7.49 -16.21
CA SER A 109 -22.92 -8.88 -16.16
C SER A 109 -24.08 -9.00 -15.15
N ARG A 110 -25.31 -9.18 -15.64
CA ARG A 110 -26.59 -9.13 -14.88
C ARG A 110 -26.73 -10.11 -13.70
N THR A 111 -25.70 -10.89 -13.40
CA THR A 111 -25.60 -11.84 -12.29
C THR A 111 -24.21 -11.72 -11.65
N PRO A 112 -24.01 -10.84 -10.66
CA PRO A 112 -22.83 -10.89 -9.81
C PRO A 112 -22.90 -12.19 -9.00
N SER A 113 -22.25 -13.25 -9.49
CA SER A 113 -22.21 -14.54 -8.80
C SER A 113 -20.97 -14.58 -7.89
N PRO A 114 -21.12 -14.81 -6.57
CA PRO A 114 -19.99 -15.00 -5.64
C PRO A 114 -19.08 -16.16 -6.06
N THR A 115 -19.62 -17.12 -6.80
CA THR A 115 -18.91 -18.29 -7.35
C THR A 115 -17.86 -17.92 -8.40
N SER A 116 -18.03 -16.81 -9.12
CA SER A 116 -17.05 -16.34 -10.11
C SER A 116 -15.75 -15.83 -9.46
N CYS A 117 -15.84 -15.41 -8.19
CA CYS A 117 -14.72 -14.84 -7.44
C CYS A 117 -13.67 -15.86 -6.98
N LEU A 118 -14.07 -17.10 -6.71
CA LEU A 118 -13.16 -18.16 -6.26
C LEU A 118 -12.16 -18.57 -7.36
N SER A 119 -12.54 -18.46 -8.63
CA SER A 119 -11.65 -18.76 -9.76
C SER A 119 -10.56 -17.70 -9.97
N LEU A 120 -10.75 -16.47 -9.47
CA LEU A 120 -9.78 -15.37 -9.62
C LEU A 120 -8.63 -15.43 -8.60
N LEU A 121 -8.79 -16.12 -7.48
CA LEU A 121 -7.87 -16.08 -6.33
C LEU A 121 -6.77 -17.15 -6.35
N GLN A 122 -6.67 -17.97 -7.42
CA GLN A 122 -5.83 -19.18 -7.43
C GLN A 122 -4.32 -18.99 -7.65
N THR A 123 -3.80 -17.76 -7.64
CA THR A 123 -2.35 -17.51 -7.80
C THR A 123 -1.86 -16.40 -6.87
N ALA A 124 -1.86 -16.67 -5.57
CA ALA A 124 -1.18 -15.82 -4.61
C ALA A 124 0.33 -16.09 -4.65
N MET A 125 1.09 -15.21 -5.29
CA MET A 125 2.50 -15.05 -4.95
C MET A 125 2.62 -14.13 -3.75
N THR A 126 3.51 -14.47 -2.82
CA THR A 126 3.80 -13.70 -1.61
C THR A 126 4.61 -12.46 -1.98
N SER A 127 3.94 -11.38 -2.37
CA SER A 127 4.47 -10.05 -2.13
C SER A 127 3.88 -9.51 -0.84
N VAL A 128 4.72 -8.79 -0.08
CA VAL A 128 4.34 -8.19 1.20
C VAL A 128 4.37 -6.69 1.00
N ASP A 129 3.20 -6.10 1.10
CA ASP A 129 2.96 -4.68 1.22
C ASP A 129 2.26 -4.41 2.55
N SER A 130 2.16 -3.13 2.90
CA SER A 130 1.45 -2.68 4.09
C SER A 130 0.31 -1.79 3.65
N ALA A 131 -0.87 -2.04 4.22
CA ALA A 131 -2.06 -1.25 4.04
C ALA A 131 -2.44 -0.58 5.36
N LEU A 132 -2.80 0.70 5.31
CA LEU A 132 -3.28 1.49 6.43
C LEU A 132 -4.57 2.20 6.00
N ALA A 133 -5.63 2.03 6.78
CA ALA A 133 -6.87 2.76 6.63
C ALA A 133 -7.17 3.51 7.93
N THR A 134 -7.47 4.80 7.82
CA THR A 134 -7.93 5.62 8.94
C THR A 134 -9.17 6.39 8.53
N VAL A 135 -10.12 6.51 9.46
CA VAL A 135 -11.32 7.33 9.31
C VAL A 135 -11.51 8.11 10.60
N ASP A 136 -11.92 9.38 10.50
CA ASP A 136 -12.27 10.20 11.65
C ASP A 136 -13.79 10.48 11.71
N SER A 137 -14.22 11.10 12.81
CA SER A 137 -15.63 11.43 13.02
C SER A 137 -16.16 12.55 12.12
N SER A 138 -15.29 13.24 11.37
CA SER A 138 -15.69 14.25 10.40
C SER A 138 -15.96 13.66 9.01
N GLY A 139 -15.72 12.35 8.84
CA GLY A 139 -15.80 11.70 7.54
C GLY A 139 -14.51 11.82 6.71
N SER A 140 -13.41 12.28 7.30
CA SER A 140 -12.12 12.24 6.60
C SER A 140 -11.59 10.82 6.58
N MET A 141 -11.25 10.32 5.39
CA MET A 141 -10.70 8.98 5.17
C MET A 141 -9.34 9.05 4.50
N LEU A 142 -8.36 8.30 5.02
CA LEU A 142 -7.06 8.09 4.40
C LEU A 142 -6.83 6.61 4.20
N LEU A 143 -6.60 6.23 2.94
CA LEU A 143 -6.18 4.89 2.54
C LEU A 143 -4.76 4.97 1.99
N LEU A 144 -3.82 4.30 2.63
CA LEU A 144 -2.42 4.28 2.27
C LEU A 144 -1.98 2.85 2.01
N THR A 145 -1.31 2.62 0.88
CA THR A 145 -0.59 1.37 0.61
C THR A 145 0.89 1.70 0.38
N SER A 146 1.78 0.87 0.90
CA SER A 146 3.23 1.04 0.72
C SER A 146 3.92 -0.30 0.64
N SER A 147 4.93 -0.41 -0.22
CA SER A 147 5.69 -1.64 -0.41
C SER A 147 7.14 -1.34 -0.79
N ILE A 148 8.03 -2.20 -0.32
CA ILE A 148 9.41 -2.31 -0.80
C ILE A 148 9.55 -3.43 -1.85
N ASN A 149 8.43 -3.84 -2.45
CA ASN A 149 8.21 -4.85 -3.50
C ASN A 149 8.40 -6.32 -3.11
N SER A 150 9.31 -6.65 -2.20
CA SER A 150 9.41 -7.98 -1.58
C SER A 150 9.48 -7.88 -0.05
N SER A 151 9.34 -8.97 0.70
CA SER A 151 9.31 -8.94 2.17
C SER A 151 10.45 -8.16 2.84
N PHE A 152 11.64 -8.14 2.22
CA PHE A 152 12.80 -7.36 2.69
C PHE A 152 13.43 -6.54 1.55
N GLY A 153 12.66 -6.24 0.51
CA GLY A 153 13.11 -5.51 -0.67
C GLY A 153 14.32 -6.13 -1.35
N SER A 154 15.42 -5.39 -1.42
CA SER A 154 16.69 -5.85 -1.99
C SER A 154 17.55 -6.66 -1.02
N GLY A 155 17.16 -6.77 0.25
CA GLY A 155 18.00 -7.31 1.32
C GLY A 155 19.17 -6.39 1.71
N HIS A 156 19.28 -5.22 1.09
CA HIS A 156 20.31 -4.23 1.40
C HIS A 156 19.85 -3.32 2.53
N LEU A 157 20.55 -3.39 3.66
CA LEU A 157 20.38 -2.52 4.80
C LEU A 157 21.47 -1.43 4.77
N SER A 158 21.07 -0.16 4.73
CA SER A 158 22.02 0.95 4.83
C SER A 158 22.62 0.98 6.24
N PRO A 159 23.96 0.88 6.39
CA PRO A 159 24.60 0.85 7.71
C PRO A 159 24.44 2.16 8.47
N SER A 160 24.45 3.31 7.79
CA SER A 160 24.36 4.62 8.47
C SER A 160 22.93 5.02 8.84
N THR A 161 21.92 4.53 8.10
CA THR A 161 20.52 4.93 8.29
C THR A 161 19.64 3.83 8.88
N GLY A 162 20.04 2.56 8.79
CA GLY A 162 19.20 1.43 9.15
C GLY A 162 18.00 1.22 8.22
N VAL A 163 17.97 1.88 7.05
CA VAL A 163 16.88 1.76 6.07
C VAL A 163 17.10 0.55 5.17
N LEU A 164 16.04 -0.24 4.97
CA LEU A 164 15.96 -1.33 3.99
C LEU A 164 15.61 -0.77 2.62
N LEU A 165 16.40 -1.11 1.60
CA LEU A 165 16.20 -0.58 0.26
C LEU A 165 15.25 -1.45 -0.56
N SER A 166 14.32 -0.81 -1.25
CA SER A 166 13.39 -1.45 -2.18
C SER A 166 14.12 -2.15 -3.33
N ASN A 167 13.59 -3.28 -3.79
CA ASN A 167 14.00 -3.91 -5.06
C ASN A 167 13.04 -3.59 -6.20
N LEU A 168 12.20 -2.57 -6.05
CA LEU A 168 11.37 -2.07 -7.13
C LEU A 168 12.29 -1.52 -8.22
N VAL A 169 12.15 -2.07 -9.42
CA VAL A 169 12.81 -1.56 -10.63
C VAL A 169 11.80 -0.66 -11.33
N ALA A 170 12.25 0.49 -11.84
CA ALA A 170 11.51 1.26 -12.83
C ALA A 170 11.34 0.38 -14.07
N ARG A 171 10.28 -0.43 -14.09
CA ARG A 171 9.91 -1.26 -15.24
C ARG A 171 9.28 -0.35 -16.29
N SER A 172 9.48 -0.65 -17.57
CA SER A 172 8.79 0.01 -18.67
C SER A 172 7.27 -0.13 -18.58
N GLU A 173 6.81 -1.19 -17.89
CA GLU A 173 5.41 -1.38 -17.48
C GLU A 173 5.39 -1.49 -15.95
N PRO A 174 4.80 -0.52 -15.24
CA PRO A 174 4.59 -0.65 -13.81
C PRO A 174 3.81 -1.94 -13.55
N SER A 175 4.34 -2.82 -12.71
CA SER A 175 3.52 -3.89 -12.14
C SER A 175 2.52 -3.23 -11.21
N ALA A 176 1.39 -2.83 -11.75
CA ALA A 176 0.28 -2.25 -11.03
C ALA A 176 -0.13 -3.19 -9.90
N TRP A 177 0.05 -2.77 -8.64
CA TRP A 177 -0.21 -3.63 -7.47
C TRP A 177 -1.13 -2.98 -6.44
N ALA A 178 -1.01 -1.66 -6.25
CA ALA A 178 -1.83 -0.90 -5.31
C ALA A 178 -3.10 -0.42 -6.00
N CYS A 179 -4.26 -0.57 -5.36
CA CYS A 179 -5.52 -0.03 -5.88
C CYS A 179 -6.46 0.38 -4.74
N PRO A 180 -6.07 1.30 -3.84
CA PRO A 180 -6.97 1.78 -2.79
C PRO A 180 -8.30 2.25 -3.39
N LEU A 181 -9.40 1.92 -2.72
CA LEU A 181 -10.75 2.18 -3.20
C LEU A 181 -11.58 2.83 -2.12
N ILE A 182 -12.27 3.92 -2.48
CA ILE A 182 -13.26 4.57 -1.63
C ILE A 182 -14.59 4.53 -2.38
N LEU A 183 -15.63 3.96 -1.78
CA LEU A 183 -17.00 4.13 -2.24
C LEU A 183 -17.67 5.15 -1.33
N ARG A 184 -18.13 6.24 -1.91
CA ARG A 184 -18.97 7.24 -1.25
C ARG A 184 -20.40 7.03 -1.71
N GLY A 185 -21.36 7.05 -0.78
CA GLY A 185 -22.79 7.03 -1.05
C GLY A 185 -23.27 8.25 -1.84
N SER A 186 -24.58 8.51 -1.81
CA SER A 186 -25.17 9.63 -2.57
C SER A 186 -24.43 10.95 -2.36
N LEU A 187 -24.00 11.59 -3.45
CA LEU A 187 -23.32 12.89 -3.42
C LEU A 187 -24.21 14.03 -2.90
N ASP A 188 -25.53 13.84 -2.96
CA ASP A 188 -26.53 14.81 -2.50
C ASP A 188 -26.78 14.71 -0.98
N ASP A 189 -26.23 13.69 -0.32
CA ASP A 189 -26.35 13.50 1.12
C ASP A 189 -25.10 14.01 1.84
N THR A 190 -25.30 14.91 2.80
CA THR A 190 -24.22 15.43 3.65
C THR A 190 -23.72 14.38 4.64
N GLU A 191 -24.51 13.33 4.91
CA GLU A 191 -24.20 12.19 5.78
C GLU A 191 -23.97 10.91 4.96
N ALA A 192 -23.42 11.04 3.74
CA ALA A 192 -23.22 9.90 2.86
C ALA A 192 -22.31 8.83 3.48
N ASP A 193 -22.81 7.59 3.53
CA ASP A 193 -22.03 6.42 3.93
C ASP A 193 -20.73 6.31 3.11
N MET A 194 -19.63 5.96 3.78
CA MET A 194 -18.33 5.75 3.15
C MET A 194 -17.77 4.38 3.46
N LEU A 195 -17.27 3.71 2.42
CA LEU A 195 -16.56 2.45 2.50
C LEU A 195 -15.16 2.64 1.94
N GLY A 196 -14.15 2.39 2.77
CA GLY A 196 -12.77 2.28 2.34
C GLY A 196 -12.35 0.82 2.20
N LEU A 197 -11.71 0.47 1.09
CA LEU A 197 -11.20 -0.87 0.84
C LEU A 197 -9.73 -0.82 0.39
N LEU A 198 -8.93 -1.69 0.99
CA LEU A 198 -7.52 -1.91 0.69
C LEU A 198 -7.27 -3.41 0.64
N ALA A 199 -6.39 -3.85 -0.26
CA ALA A 199 -5.87 -5.20 -0.28
C ALA A 199 -4.34 -5.16 -0.21
N SER A 200 -3.79 -6.18 0.44
CA SER A 200 -2.36 -6.48 0.44
C SER A 200 -2.11 -7.73 -0.40
N GLY A 201 -1.04 -7.73 -1.20
CA GLY A 201 -0.62 -8.79 -2.12
C GLY A 201 -0.70 -8.37 -3.59
N THR A 202 0.40 -8.53 -4.32
CA THR A 202 0.60 -7.91 -5.64
C THR A 202 -0.19 -8.52 -6.80
N LEU A 203 -0.50 -9.82 -6.78
CA LEU A 203 -0.97 -10.49 -8.02
C LEU A 203 -2.50 -10.65 -8.12
N SER A 204 -3.24 -10.23 -7.11
CA SER A 204 -4.70 -10.36 -7.10
C SER A 204 -5.41 -9.25 -6.34
N GLY A 205 -4.73 -8.12 -6.07
CA GLY A 205 -5.30 -6.99 -5.33
C GLY A 205 -6.61 -6.49 -5.94
N ALA A 206 -6.58 -6.10 -7.22
CA ALA A 206 -7.77 -5.62 -7.94
C ALA A 206 -8.91 -6.66 -7.97
N LYS A 207 -8.56 -7.94 -8.15
CA LYS A 207 -9.50 -9.07 -8.19
C LYS A 207 -10.16 -9.31 -6.84
N ALA A 208 -9.37 -9.38 -5.78
CA ALA A 208 -9.84 -9.56 -4.41
C ALA A 208 -10.71 -8.38 -3.97
N MET A 209 -10.32 -7.15 -4.35
CA MET A 209 -11.08 -5.94 -4.07
C MET A 209 -12.41 -5.91 -4.82
N THR A 210 -12.40 -6.24 -6.11
CA THR A 210 -13.62 -6.41 -6.92
C THR A 210 -14.58 -7.39 -6.25
N CYS A 211 -14.08 -8.56 -5.88
CA CYS A 211 -14.88 -9.60 -5.23
C CYS A 211 -15.43 -9.20 -3.87
N THR A 212 -14.60 -8.54 -3.06
CA THR A 212 -15.02 -8.04 -1.75
C THR A 212 -16.13 -7.00 -1.91
N LEU A 213 -15.97 -6.07 -2.85
CA LEU A 213 -16.98 -5.05 -3.11
C LEU A 213 -18.28 -5.65 -3.64
N LEU A 214 -18.24 -6.56 -4.61
CA LEU A 214 -19.45 -7.20 -5.14
C LEU A 214 -20.20 -7.99 -4.06
N ASN A 215 -19.48 -8.70 -3.19
CA ASN A 215 -20.08 -9.41 -2.06
C ASN A 215 -20.71 -8.44 -1.05
N HIS A 216 -20.05 -7.30 -0.78
CA HIS A 216 -20.60 -6.26 0.08
C HIS A 216 -21.89 -5.65 -0.50
N LEU A 217 -21.91 -5.36 -1.81
CA LEU A 217 -23.08 -4.80 -2.50
C LEU A 217 -24.25 -5.80 -2.62
N ALA A 218 -23.97 -7.10 -2.65
CA ALA A 218 -24.99 -8.15 -2.70
C ALA A 218 -25.56 -8.50 -1.31
N ALA A 219 -24.89 -8.10 -0.22
CA ALA A 219 -25.39 -8.34 1.13
C ALA A 219 -26.64 -7.49 1.41
N PRO A 220 -27.70 -8.05 2.01
CA PRO A 220 -28.84 -7.26 2.46
C PRO A 220 -28.36 -6.20 3.46
N GLN A 221 -28.56 -4.93 3.13
CA GLN A 221 -28.34 -3.83 4.08
C GLN A 221 -29.28 -4.07 5.26
N ILE A 222 -28.74 -4.46 6.42
CA ILE A 222 -29.55 -4.60 7.64
C ILE A 222 -29.98 -3.17 8.01
N PRO A 223 -31.28 -2.85 8.04
CA PRO A 223 -31.71 -1.54 8.52
C PRO A 223 -31.18 -1.35 9.93
N GLN A 224 -30.40 -0.29 10.16
CA GLN A 224 -30.06 0.11 11.53
C GLN A 224 -31.39 0.39 12.24
N ALA A 225 -31.82 -0.57 13.05
CA ALA A 225 -32.97 -0.41 13.90
C ALA A 225 -32.69 0.79 14.81
N GLN A 226 -33.54 1.81 14.71
CA GLN A 226 -33.61 2.93 15.64
C GLN A 226 -33.56 2.38 17.07
N GLN A 227 -32.40 2.47 17.73
CA GLN A 227 -32.36 2.43 19.19
C GLN A 227 -32.91 3.78 19.68
N ARG A 228 -34.25 3.87 19.70
CA ARG A 228 -34.95 4.71 20.65
C ARG A 228 -34.95 3.96 21.99
N SER A 229 -34.20 4.48 22.94
CA SER A 229 -34.47 4.33 24.37
C SER A 229 -34.17 5.65 25.06
#